data_AF-A0A2V7V4U2-F1
#
_entry.id   AF-A0A2V7V4U2-F1
#
_cell.length_a   1.000
_cell.length_b   1.000
_cell.length_c   1.000
_cell.angle_alpha   90.00
_cell.angle_beta   90.00
_cell.angle_gamma   90.00
#
_symmetry.space_group_name_H-M   'P 1'
#
loop_
_entity.id
_entity.type
_entity.pdbx_description
1 polymer ?
#
loop_
_entity_poly.entity_id
_entity_poly.type
_entity_poly.pdbx_seq_one_letter_code
_entity_poly.pdbx_strand_id
1 'polypeptide(L)' 'KAANRKFRRRFRHVEEGLRAQGRSPAESSLEEMDRLWDEAKAREREREG' A
#
# COMPACT_ATOMS: atom_id res chain seq x y z
N LYS A 1 6.97 19.29 1.91
CA LYS A 1 5.80 18.38 1.77
C LYS A 1 6.25 16.90 1.71
N ALA A 2 6.53 16.27 2.86
CA ALA A 2 7.01 14.88 2.93
C ALA A 2 5.86 13.84 3.02
N ALA A 3 4.70 14.23 3.55
CA ALA A 3 3.52 13.36 3.68
C ALA A 3 3.08 12.74 2.34
N ASN A 4 3.05 13.53 1.26
CA ASN A 4 2.71 13.03 -0.08
C ASN A 4 3.69 11.97 -0.61
N ARG A 5 4.96 11.98 -0.18
CA ARG A 5 5.92 10.96 -0.61
C ARG A 5 5.66 9.63 0.07
N LYS A 6 5.36 9.64 1.38
CA LYS A 6 5.00 8.42 2.13
C LYS A 6 3.69 7.82 1.61
N PHE A 7 2.68 8.68 1.35
CA PHE A 7 1.43 8.26 0.74
C PHE A 7 1.66 7.56 -0.62
N ARG A 8 2.40 8.19 -1.54
CA ARG A 8 2.69 7.61 -2.86
C ARG A 8 3.46 6.29 -2.78
N ARG A 9 4.36 6.12 -1.81
CA ARG A 9 5.10 4.87 -1.61
C ARG A 9 4.17 3.75 -1.14
N ARG A 10 3.35 4.02 -0.13
CA ARG A 10 2.41 3.03 0.41
C ARG A 10 1.33 2.67 -0.60
N PHE A 11 0.76 3.66 -1.29
CA PHE A 11 -0.26 3.43 -2.30
C PHE A 11 0.24 2.56 -3.45
N ARG A 12 1.50 2.77 -3.89
CA ARG A 12 2.12 1.92 -4.92
C ARG A 12 2.24 0.46 -4.46
N HIS A 13 2.56 0.23 -3.18
CA HIS A 13 2.60 -1.13 -2.63
C HIS A 13 1.21 -1.78 -2.62
N VAL A 14 0.17 -1.01 -2.27
CA VAL A 14 -1.22 -1.48 -2.36
C VAL A 14 -1.58 -1.83 -3.81
N GLU A 15 -1.29 -0.95 -4.78
CA GLU A 15 -1.54 -1.22 -6.20
C GLU A 15 -0.79 -2.47 -6.69
N GLU A 16 0.47 -2.65 -6.31
CA GLU A 16 1.25 -3.84 -6.65
C GLU A 16 0.66 -5.12 -6.03
N GLY A 17 0.25 -5.07 -4.76
CA GLY A 17 -0.36 -6.20 -4.05
C GLY A 17 -1.73 -6.59 -4.62
N LEU A 18 -2.52 -5.61 -5.02
CA LEU A 18 -3.81 -5.86 -5.70
C LEU A 18 -3.60 -6.39 -7.12
N ARG A 19 -2.65 -5.82 -7.87
CA ARG A 19 -2.31 -6.28 -9.21
C ARG A 19 -1.80 -7.73 -9.21
N ALA A 20 -1.04 -8.12 -8.18
CA ALA A 20 -0.61 -9.51 -7.99
C ALA A 20 -1.79 -10.48 -7.77
N GLN A 21 -2.90 -9.97 -7.24
CA GLN A 21 -4.16 -10.70 -7.07
C GLN A 21 -5.11 -10.56 -8.28
N GLY A 22 -4.67 -9.88 -9.36
CA GLY A 22 -5.49 -9.63 -10.54
C GLY A 22 -6.62 -8.63 -10.31
N ARG A 23 -6.53 -7.78 -9.27
CA ARG A 23 -7.56 -6.78 -8.92
C ARG A 23 -7.05 -5.36 -9.09
N SER A 24 -7.96 -4.44 -9.39
CA SER A 24 -7.72 -3.01 -9.29
C SER A 24 -8.20 -2.44 -7.95
N PRO A 25 -7.70 -1.28 -7.48
CA PRO A 25 -8.21 -0.62 -6.28
C PRO A 25 -9.72 -0.34 -6.33
N ALA A 26 -10.27 -0.11 -7.53
CA ALA A 26 -11.71 0.11 -7.71
C ALA A 26 -12.55 -1.17 -7.53
N GLU A 27 -11.94 -2.33 -7.74
CA GLU A 27 -12.58 -3.66 -7.62
C GLU A 27 -12.24 -4.35 -6.29
N SER A 28 -11.46 -3.71 -5.44
CA SER A 28 -11.00 -4.24 -4.16
C SER A 28 -11.83 -3.67 -3.02
N SER A 29 -11.92 -4.42 -1.92
CA SER A 29 -12.58 -3.91 -0.72
C SER A 29 -11.65 -2.98 0.07
N LEU A 30 -12.26 -2.12 0.91
CA LEU A 30 -11.49 -1.29 1.83
C LEU A 30 -10.65 -2.14 2.79
N GLU A 31 -11.13 -3.30 3.21
CA GLU A 31 -10.36 -4.24 4.05
C GLU A 31 -9.12 -4.78 3.35
N GLU A 32 -9.21 -5.10 2.04
CA GLU A 32 -8.07 -5.58 1.26
C GLU A 32 -7.02 -4.48 1.08
N MET A 33 -7.48 -3.27 0.79
CA MET A 33 -6.62 -2.10 0.69
C MET A 33 -5.95 -1.77 2.03
N ASP A 34 -6.68 -1.87 3.14
CA ASP A 34 -6.17 -1.56 4.49
C ASP A 34 -5.11 -2.57 4.94
N ARG A 35 -5.32 -3.88 4.67
CA ARG A 35 -4.32 -4.92 4.92
C ARG A 35 -3.00 -4.67 4.17
N LEU A 36 -3.10 -4.37 2.86
CA LEU A 36 -1.93 -4.06 2.04
C LEU A 36 -1.26 -2.75 2.48
N TRP A 37 -2.04 -1.78 2.97
CA TRP A 37 -1.53 -0.53 3.49
C TRP A 37 -0.74 -0.72 4.79
N ASP A 38 -1.24 -1.58 5.69
CA ASP A 38 -0.54 -1.95 6.91
C ASP A 38 0.75 -2.72 6.64
N GLU A 39 0.75 -3.62 5.64
CA GLU A 39 1.97 -4.26 5.15
C GLU A 39 2.98 -3.22 4.63
N ALA A 40 2.51 -2.26 3.81
CA ALA A 40 3.36 -1.18 3.30
C ALA A 40 3.98 -0.35 4.43
N LYS A 41 3.19 -0.04 5.47
CA LYS A 41 3.66 0.68 6.67
C LYS A 41 4.71 -0.12 7.43
N ALA A 42 4.51 -1.42 7.62
CA ALA A 42 5.47 -2.28 8.32
C ALA A 42 6.81 -2.33 7.57
N ARG A 43 6.77 -2.56 6.26
CA ARG A 43 7.96 -2.55 5.38
C ARG A 43 8.68 -1.19 5.36
N GLU A 44 7.94 -0.09 5.43
CA GLU A 44 8.54 1.25 5.53
C GLU A 44 9.26 1.42 6.87
N ARG A 45 8.65 0.98 7.99
CA ARG A 45 9.28 1.04 9.32
C ARG A 45 10.55 0.19 9.39
N GLU A 46 10.56 -1.00 8.80
CA GLU A 46 11.76 -1.85 8.71
C GLU A 46 12.89 -1.21 7.89
N ARG A 47 12.58 -0.38 6.90
CA ARG A 47 13.58 0.33 6.08
C ARG A 47 14.09 1.63 6.71
N GLU A 48 13.35 2.19 7.66
CA GLU A 48 13.70 3.43 8.36
C GLU A 48 14.44 3.16 9.69
N GLY A 49 14.48 1.90 10.17
CA GLY A 49 15.30 1.46 11.31
C GLY A 49 16.68 0.97 10.88
#